data_AF-A0A9P8SZJ6-F1
#
_entry.id   AF-A0A9P8SZJ6-F1
#
_cell.length_a   1.000
_cell.length_b   1.000
_cell.length_c   1.000
_cell.angle_alpha   90.00
_cell.angle_beta   90.00
_cell.angle_gamma   90.00
#
_symmetry.space_group_name_H-M   'P 1'
#
loop_
_entity.id
_entity.type
_entity.pdbx_description
1 polymer ?
#
loop_
_entity_poly.entity_id
_entity_poly.type
_entity_poly.pdbx_seq_one_letter_code
_entity_poly.pdbx_strand_id
1 'polypeptide(L)'
;MPSEQKDIDFDSVLNLESQYYHEGFLEGQLEGAKQQFVEGKQLGIQTGFQRFLVIGYYKKLVALWITQTKQKLQQGVTTDDSGKPRDYEKILKSLTDLQMLIDTLFENGLARTTNSDMDIQTYESVSKRVRAKLRSLLPIFNQNYNAIEDLSLKIGGSVQTEQQDEW
;
A
#
# COMPACT_ATOMS: atom_id res chain seq x y z
N MET A 1 -63.59 41.21 -8.46
CA MET A 1 -62.32 40.48 -8.28
C MET A 1 -62.40 39.26 -9.18
N PRO A 2 -61.61 39.16 -10.26
CA PRO A 2 -61.55 37.91 -11.01
C PRO A 2 -60.89 36.87 -10.11
N SER A 3 -61.60 35.79 -9.81
CA SER A 3 -61.07 34.62 -9.13
C SER A 3 -60.02 33.99 -10.04
N GLU A 4 -58.76 34.08 -9.65
CA GLU A 4 -57.64 33.43 -10.31
C GLU A 4 -57.81 31.90 -10.16
N GLN A 5 -58.47 31.27 -11.13
CA GLN A 5 -58.49 29.81 -11.22
C GLN A 5 -57.05 29.39 -11.56
N LYS A 6 -56.32 28.94 -10.53
CA LYS A 6 -55.10 28.16 -10.76
C LYS A 6 -55.51 26.90 -11.51
N ASP A 7 -55.14 26.84 -12.78
CA ASP A 7 -55.25 25.64 -13.59
C ASP A 7 -54.34 24.59 -12.93
N ILE A 8 -54.95 23.61 -12.25
CA ILE A 8 -54.20 22.54 -11.60
C ILE A 8 -53.85 21.55 -12.70
N ASP A 9 -52.57 21.35 -12.94
CA ASP A 9 -52.07 20.36 -13.88
C ASP A 9 -52.30 18.95 -13.32
N PHE A 10 -53.46 18.38 -13.64
CA PHE A 10 -53.84 17.03 -13.23
C PHE A 10 -52.96 15.94 -13.86
N ASP A 11 -52.28 16.22 -14.98
CA ASP A 11 -51.35 15.28 -15.61
C ASP A 11 -50.09 15.11 -14.76
N SER A 12 -49.60 16.18 -14.11
CA SER A 12 -48.51 16.09 -13.14
C SER A 12 -48.91 15.28 -11.91
N VAL A 13 -50.15 15.41 -11.42
CA VAL A 13 -50.64 14.65 -10.25
C VAL A 13 -50.84 13.17 -10.60
N LEU A 14 -51.27 12.85 -11.83
CA LEU A 14 -51.47 11.48 -12.27
C LEU A 14 -50.13 10.73 -12.48
N ASN A 15 -49.07 11.45 -12.82
CA ASN A 15 -47.73 10.89 -13.05
C ASN A 15 -46.78 11.01 -11.85
N LEU A 16 -47.29 11.38 -10.68
CA LEU A 16 -46.49 11.68 -9.49
C LEU A 16 -45.60 10.50 -9.06
N GLU A 17 -46.12 9.27 -9.12
CA GLU A 17 -45.38 8.05 -8.79
C GLU A 17 -44.17 7.86 -9.71
N SER A 18 -44.37 7.96 -11.02
CA SER A 18 -43.31 7.85 -12.02
C SER A 18 -42.27 8.94 -11.87
N GLN A 19 -42.69 10.17 -11.53
CA GLN A 19 -41.80 11.29 -11.27
C GLN A 19 -40.91 11.03 -10.04
N TYR A 20 -41.51 10.66 -8.90
CA TYR A 20 -40.75 10.35 -7.68
C TYR A 20 -39.90 9.09 -7.80
N TYR A 21 -40.32 8.09 -8.58
CA TYR A 21 -39.50 6.91 -8.87
C TYR A 21 -38.25 7.29 -9.65
N HIS A 22 -38.40 8.12 -10.69
CA HIS A 22 -37.27 8.58 -11.50
C HIS A 22 -36.34 9.50 -10.69
N GLU A 23 -36.91 10.42 -9.90
CA GLU A 23 -36.17 11.31 -9.01
C GLU A 23 -35.38 10.51 -7.97
N GLY A 24 -36.02 9.57 -7.26
CA GLY A 24 -35.36 8.72 -6.28
C GLY A 24 -34.29 7.80 -6.89
N PHE A 25 -34.48 7.32 -8.11
CA PHE A 25 -33.46 6.56 -8.83
C PHE A 25 -32.24 7.42 -9.17
N LEU A 26 -32.45 8.63 -9.69
CA LEU A 26 -31.37 9.57 -10.01
C LEU A 26 -30.65 10.04 -8.75
N GLU A 27 -31.39 10.36 -7.69
CA GLU A 27 -30.83 10.74 -6.39
C GLU A 27 -30.00 9.61 -5.80
N GLY A 28 -30.52 8.37 -5.80
CA GLY A 28 -29.80 7.20 -5.35
C GLY A 28 -28.53 6.92 -6.16
N GLN A 29 -28.59 7.08 -7.49
CA GLN A 29 -27.42 6.95 -8.36
C GLN A 29 -26.36 8.01 -8.07
N LEU A 30 -26.77 9.28 -7.92
CA LEU A 30 -25.86 10.40 -7.66
C LEU A 30 -25.20 10.29 -6.28
N GLU A 31 -25.99 10.00 -5.25
CA GLU A 31 -25.47 9.86 -3.89
C GLU A 31 -24.60 8.59 -3.78
N GLY A 32 -24.99 7.50 -4.45
CA GLY A 32 -24.16 6.30 -4.55
C GLY A 32 -22.81 6.57 -5.21
N ALA A 33 -22.77 7.25 -6.36
CA ALA A 33 -21.53 7.60 -7.04
C ALA A 33 -20.62 8.50 -6.19
N LYS A 34 -21.22 9.47 -5.48
CA LYS A 34 -20.50 10.37 -4.58
C LYS A 34 -19.91 9.63 -3.38
N GLN A 35 -20.68 8.74 -2.76
CA GLN A 35 -20.22 7.92 -1.63
C GLN A 35 -19.09 6.99 -2.06
N GLN A 36 -19.24 6.29 -3.19
CA GLN A 36 -18.19 5.43 -3.76
C GLN A 36 -16.90 6.21 -4.04
N PHE A 37 -17.01 7.43 -4.58
CA PHE A 37 -15.84 8.27 -4.83
C PHE A 37 -15.12 8.67 -3.55
N VAL A 38 -15.86 9.08 -2.52
CA VAL A 38 -15.29 9.45 -1.22
C VAL A 38 -14.63 8.25 -0.54
N GLU A 39 -15.31 7.10 -0.52
CA GLU A 39 -14.81 5.85 0.04
C GLU A 39 -13.55 5.39 -0.69
N GLY A 40 -13.58 5.33 -2.02
CA GLY A 40 -12.41 4.94 -2.82
C GLY A 40 -11.21 5.86 -2.58
N LYS A 41 -11.44 7.17 -2.42
CA LYS A 41 -10.37 8.12 -2.05
C LYS A 41 -9.81 7.86 -0.66
N GLN A 42 -10.66 7.62 0.33
CA GLN A 42 -10.23 7.31 1.70
C GLN A 42 -9.43 6.02 1.74
N LEU A 43 -9.91 4.96 1.09
CA LEU A 43 -9.23 3.68 0.98
C LEU A 43 -7.88 3.81 0.27
N GLY A 44 -7.81 4.57 -0.82
CA GLY A 44 -6.56 4.84 -1.54
C GLY A 44 -5.51 5.55 -0.67
N ILE A 45 -5.92 6.54 0.13
CA ILE A 45 -5.02 7.22 1.07
C ILE A 45 -4.55 6.28 2.17
N GLN A 46 -5.47 5.50 2.77
CA GLN A 46 -5.15 4.56 3.82
C GLN A 46 -4.16 3.49 3.34
N THR A 47 -4.47 2.83 2.23
CA THR A 47 -3.61 1.78 1.65
C THR A 47 -2.26 2.32 1.21
N GLY A 48 -2.22 3.50 0.58
CA GLY A 48 -0.98 4.17 0.22
C GLY A 48 -0.08 4.45 1.43
N PHE A 49 -0.65 4.98 2.52
CA PHE A 49 0.09 5.25 3.75
C PHE A 49 0.67 3.97 4.37
N GLN A 50 -0.14 2.90 4.46
CA GLN A 50 0.32 1.60 4.98
C GLN A 50 1.48 1.04 4.15
N ARG A 51 1.37 1.09 2.82
CA ARG A 51 2.41 0.67 1.88
C ARG A 51 3.71 1.46 2.06
N PHE A 52 3.63 2.77 2.21
CA PHE A 52 4.81 3.62 2.41
C PHE A 52 5.49 3.39 3.76
N LEU A 53 4.72 3.14 4.83
CA LEU A 53 5.30 2.78 6.13
C LEU A 53 6.15 1.51 6.03
N VAL A 54 5.63 0.47 5.36
CA VAL A 54 6.33 -0.81 5.20
C VAL A 54 7.63 -0.63 4.39
N ILE A 55 7.58 0.07 3.25
CA ILE A 55 8.81 0.33 2.47
C ILE A 55 9.79 1.19 3.25
N GLY A 56 9.33 2.25 3.91
CA GLY A 56 10.17 3.14 4.70
C GLY A 56 10.90 2.37 5.80
N TYR A 57 10.21 1.44 6.44
CA TYR A 57 10.79 0.51 7.41
C TYR A 57 11.90 -0.34 6.79
N TYR A 58 11.63 -1.03 5.67
CA TYR A 58 12.64 -1.84 4.97
C TYR A 58 13.85 -1.02 4.55
N LYS A 59 13.64 0.19 4.01
CA LYS A 59 14.72 1.10 3.60
C LYS A 59 15.65 1.44 4.76
N LYS A 60 15.10 1.78 5.93
CA LYS A 60 15.90 2.12 7.10
C LYS A 60 16.63 0.92 7.68
N LEU A 61 15.98 -0.23 7.72
CA LEU A 61 16.57 -1.47 8.20
C LEU A 61 17.75 -1.92 7.31
N VAL A 62 17.61 -1.83 5.98
CA VAL A 62 18.72 -2.11 5.05
C VAL A 62 19.86 -1.11 5.22
N ALA A 63 19.57 0.19 5.34
CA ALA A 63 20.58 1.22 5.57
C ALA A 63 21.40 1.00 6.86
N LEU A 64 20.73 0.54 7.92
CA LEU A 64 21.37 0.19 9.19
C LEU A 64 22.32 -1.00 9.01
N TRP A 65 21.88 -2.06 8.33
CA TRP A 65 22.72 -3.23 8.07
C TRP A 65 23.90 -2.94 7.14
N ILE A 66 23.75 -2.05 6.16
CA ILE A 66 24.86 -1.57 5.33
C ILE A 66 25.93 -0.91 6.22
N THR A 67 25.51 -0.04 7.14
CA THR A 67 26.41 0.66 8.06
C THR A 67 27.14 -0.34 8.97
N GLN A 68 26.41 -1.28 9.57
CA GLN A 68 26.98 -2.33 10.42
C GLN A 68 27.97 -3.23 9.65
N THR A 69 27.63 -3.61 8.43
CA THR A 69 28.47 -4.47 7.58
C THR A 69 29.76 -3.74 7.19
N LYS A 70 29.68 -2.45 6.84
CA LYS A 70 30.86 -1.62 6.58
C LYS A 70 31.76 -1.50 7.80
N GLN A 71 31.18 -1.35 8.99
CA GLN A 71 31.97 -1.29 10.24
C GLN A 71 32.70 -2.61 10.50
N LYS A 72 32.03 -3.77 10.34
CA LYS A 72 32.67 -5.08 10.50
C LYS A 72 33.79 -5.30 9.48
N LEU A 73 33.61 -4.85 8.24
CA LEU A 73 34.64 -4.92 7.19
C LEU A 73 35.87 -4.05 7.55
N GLN A 74 35.66 -2.83 8.05
CA GLN A 74 36.76 -1.95 8.49
C GLN A 74 37.53 -2.52 9.68
N GLN A 75 36.86 -3.27 10.56
CA GLN A 75 37.48 -3.94 11.69
C GLN A 75 38.20 -5.24 11.31
N GLY A 76 38.15 -5.66 10.04
CA GLY A 76 38.75 -6.91 9.58
C GLY A 76 38.07 -8.16 10.17
N VAL A 77 36.84 -8.03 10.64
CA VAL A 77 36.08 -9.14 11.22
C VAL A 77 35.67 -10.09 10.12
N THR A 78 36.05 -11.37 10.22
CA THR A 78 35.74 -12.41 9.23
C THR A 78 34.72 -13.43 9.72
N THR A 79 34.29 -13.32 10.98
CA THR A 79 33.32 -14.21 11.63
C THR A 79 32.10 -13.45 12.12
N ASP A 80 30.96 -14.12 12.24
CA ASP A 80 29.81 -13.58 12.98
C ASP A 80 29.98 -13.75 14.49
N ASP A 81 29.02 -13.22 15.25
CA ASP A 81 29.04 -13.23 16.72
C ASP A 81 28.93 -14.68 17.27
N SER A 82 28.57 -15.65 16.42
CA SER A 82 28.55 -17.09 16.71
C SER A 82 29.82 -17.82 16.25
N GLY A 83 30.82 -17.10 15.76
CA GLY A 83 32.09 -17.65 15.27
C GLY A 83 32.03 -18.28 13.88
N LYS A 84 30.90 -18.18 13.14
CA LYS A 84 30.82 -18.71 11.77
C LYS A 84 31.48 -17.75 10.79
N PRO A 85 32.30 -18.24 9.84
CA PRO A 85 32.91 -17.38 8.83
C PRO A 85 31.84 -16.74 7.94
N ARG A 86 31.98 -15.43 7.69
CA ARG A 86 31.09 -14.65 6.84
C ARG A 86 31.89 -13.84 5.84
N ASP A 87 31.44 -13.89 4.59
CA ASP A 87 31.93 -13.00 3.53
C ASP A 87 31.14 -11.68 3.57
N TYR A 88 31.65 -10.72 4.34
CA TYR A 88 31.01 -9.42 4.52
C TYR A 88 31.03 -8.57 3.24
N GLU A 89 31.96 -8.80 2.29
CA GLU A 89 31.95 -8.11 0.99
C GLU A 89 30.76 -8.56 0.14
N LYS A 90 30.52 -9.88 0.07
CA LYS A 90 29.36 -10.43 -0.63
C LYS A 90 28.03 -10.02 0.02
N ILE A 91 27.99 -9.98 1.35
CA ILE A 91 26.81 -9.48 2.10
C ILE A 91 26.57 -8.00 1.79
N LEU A 92 27.60 -7.17 1.80
CA LEU A 92 27.50 -5.75 1.48
C LEU A 92 26.98 -5.52 0.06
N LYS A 93 27.46 -6.30 -0.91
CA LYS A 93 26.95 -6.27 -2.29
C LYS A 93 25.46 -6.62 -2.34
N SER A 94 25.06 -7.68 -1.65
CA SER A 94 23.65 -8.09 -1.58
C SER A 94 22.74 -7.03 -0.95
N LEU A 95 23.20 -6.38 0.12
CA LEU A 95 22.49 -5.27 0.77
C LEU A 95 22.39 -4.03 -0.13
N THR A 96 23.45 -3.74 -0.89
CA THR A 96 23.47 -2.63 -1.84
C THR A 96 22.48 -2.89 -2.98
N ASP A 97 22.43 -4.12 -3.50
CA ASP A 97 21.42 -4.52 -4.50
C ASP A 97 19.99 -4.42 -3.95
N LEU A 98 19.79 -4.76 -2.68
CA LEU A 98 18.50 -4.62 -2.01
C LEU A 98 18.12 -3.14 -1.82
N GLN A 99 19.08 -2.29 -1.45
CA GLN A 99 18.89 -0.85 -1.34
C GLN A 99 18.50 -0.24 -2.68
N MET A 100 19.21 -0.57 -3.76
CA MET A 100 18.88 -0.13 -5.12
C MET A 100 17.48 -0.58 -5.55
N LEU A 101 17.10 -1.82 -5.23
CA LEU A 101 15.76 -2.34 -5.51
C LEU A 101 14.66 -1.56 -4.78
N ILE A 102 14.91 -1.15 -3.53
CA ILE A 102 13.97 -0.33 -2.77
C ILE A 102 13.91 1.09 -3.34
N ASP A 103 15.05 1.65 -3.73
CA ASP A 103 15.15 3.01 -4.25
C ASP A 103 14.44 3.20 -5.60
N THR A 104 14.13 2.13 -6.36
CA THR A 104 13.29 2.24 -7.58
C THR A 104 11.87 2.71 -7.30
N LEU A 105 11.40 2.58 -6.05
CA LEU A 105 10.08 3.06 -5.63
C LEU A 105 10.09 4.55 -5.25
N PHE A 106 11.27 5.18 -5.27
CA PHE A 106 11.47 6.57 -4.90
C PHE A 106 12.00 7.38 -6.08
N GLU A 107 11.54 8.62 -6.19
CA GLU A 107 12.00 9.60 -7.14
C GLU A 107 12.28 10.91 -6.38
N ASN A 108 13.49 11.44 -6.49
CA ASN A 108 13.94 12.62 -5.73
C ASN A 108 13.75 12.51 -4.21
N GLY A 109 13.82 11.29 -3.66
CA GLY A 109 13.64 11.02 -2.23
C GLY A 109 12.17 10.91 -1.77
N LEU A 110 11.21 11.11 -2.67
CA LEU A 110 9.79 10.91 -2.42
C LEU A 110 9.31 9.61 -3.05
N ALA A 111 8.41 8.90 -2.40
CA ALA A 111 7.80 7.71 -3.00
C ALA A 111 6.95 8.11 -4.21
N ARG A 112 6.91 7.29 -5.26
CA ARG A 112 5.97 7.51 -6.38
C ARG A 112 4.53 7.32 -5.89
N THR A 113 3.67 8.31 -6.11
CA THR A 113 2.33 8.40 -5.48
C THR A 113 1.16 8.48 -6.46
N THR A 114 1.31 8.10 -7.73
CA THR A 114 0.24 8.40 -8.72
C THR A 114 -1.00 7.51 -8.59
N ASN A 115 -1.02 6.54 -7.66
CA ASN A 115 -2.08 5.53 -7.49
C ASN A 115 -2.50 4.85 -8.80
N SER A 116 -1.67 4.90 -9.84
CA SER A 116 -1.93 4.24 -11.11
C SER A 116 -1.76 2.74 -10.96
N ASP A 117 -2.48 1.96 -11.77
CA ASP A 117 -2.38 0.49 -11.76
C ASP A 117 -0.93 0.03 -11.99
N MET A 118 -0.20 0.76 -12.84
CA MET A 118 1.22 0.50 -13.12
C MET A 118 2.10 0.70 -11.88
N ASP A 119 1.87 1.78 -11.11
CA ASP A 119 2.61 2.05 -9.88
C ASP A 119 2.29 1.00 -8.81
N ILE A 120 1.03 0.58 -8.69
CA ILE A 120 0.60 -0.48 -7.77
C ILE A 120 1.29 -1.80 -8.14
N GLN A 121 1.28 -2.19 -9.40
CA GLN A 121 1.93 -3.41 -9.87
C GLN A 121 3.45 -3.37 -9.62
N THR A 122 4.07 -2.22 -9.85
CA THR A 122 5.49 -2.00 -9.57
C THR A 122 5.78 -2.17 -8.09
N TYR A 123 4.98 -1.54 -7.21
CA TYR A 123 5.06 -1.70 -5.76
C TYR A 123 4.97 -3.18 -5.36
N GLU A 124 3.94 -3.91 -5.80
CA GLU A 124 3.71 -5.30 -5.40
C GLU A 124 4.87 -6.21 -5.84
N SER A 125 5.32 -6.05 -7.09
CA SER A 125 6.43 -6.84 -7.63
C SER A 125 7.75 -6.57 -6.90
N VAL A 126 8.05 -5.30 -6.58
CA VAL A 126 9.25 -4.92 -5.83
C VAL A 126 9.13 -5.38 -4.38
N SER A 127 7.98 -5.18 -3.73
CA SER A 127 7.72 -5.61 -2.35
C SER A 127 7.93 -7.11 -2.18
N LYS A 128 7.40 -7.93 -3.11
CA LYS A 128 7.62 -9.39 -3.12
C LYS A 128 9.10 -9.76 -3.21
N ARG A 129 9.86 -9.08 -4.08
CA ARG A 129 11.31 -9.32 -4.24
C ARG A 129 12.10 -8.87 -3.02
N VAL A 130 11.74 -7.75 -2.40
CA VAL A 130 12.34 -7.23 -1.17
C VAL A 130 12.14 -8.22 -0.03
N ARG A 131 10.91 -8.69 0.20
CA ARG A 131 10.61 -9.70 1.24
C ARG A 131 11.41 -10.98 1.04
N ALA A 132 11.49 -11.49 -0.20
CA ALA A 132 12.27 -12.68 -0.52
C ALA A 132 13.76 -12.52 -0.18
N LYS A 133 14.35 -11.35 -0.49
CA LYS A 133 15.75 -11.04 -0.14
C LYS A 133 15.94 -10.81 1.37
N LEU A 134 15.01 -10.15 2.03
CA LEU A 134 15.05 -9.94 3.48
C LEU A 134 15.06 -11.29 4.22
N ARG A 135 14.25 -12.25 3.78
CA ARG A 135 14.18 -13.59 4.38
C ARG A 135 15.52 -14.31 4.42
N SER A 136 16.38 -14.14 3.40
CA SER A 136 17.70 -14.77 3.37
C SER A 136 18.76 -13.97 4.15
N LEU A 137 18.59 -12.66 4.30
CA LEU A 137 19.55 -11.79 4.99
C LEU A 137 19.31 -11.68 6.50
N LEU A 138 18.06 -11.74 6.94
CA LEU A 138 17.67 -11.59 8.35
C LEU A 138 18.38 -12.55 9.34
N PRO A 139 18.58 -13.84 9.00
CA PRO A 139 19.33 -14.75 9.85
C PRO A 139 20.79 -14.33 10.07
N ILE A 140 21.39 -13.56 9.15
CA ILE A 140 22.77 -13.08 9.28
C ILE A 140 22.88 -12.01 10.38
N PHE A 141 21.83 -11.22 10.55
CA PHE A 141 21.76 -10.15 11.55
C PHE A 141 21.05 -10.59 12.84
N ASN A 142 20.86 -11.90 13.03
CA ASN A 142 20.17 -12.51 14.17
C ASN A 142 18.78 -11.88 14.45
N GLN A 143 18.09 -11.50 13.37
CA GLN A 143 16.80 -10.84 13.43
C GLN A 143 15.70 -11.82 13.00
N ASN A 144 14.55 -11.77 13.67
CA ASN A 144 13.43 -12.66 13.39
C ASN A 144 12.61 -12.13 12.21
N TYR A 145 12.64 -12.84 11.09
CA TYR A 145 11.82 -12.54 9.91
C TYR A 145 10.34 -12.47 10.22
N ASN A 146 9.82 -13.41 11.01
CA ASN A 146 8.40 -13.50 11.29
C ASN A 146 7.91 -12.27 12.04
N ALA A 147 8.71 -11.73 12.97
CA ALA A 147 8.34 -10.52 13.70
C ALA A 147 8.22 -9.28 12.78
N ILE A 148 9.10 -9.18 11.77
CA ILE A 148 9.08 -8.11 10.78
C ILE A 148 7.92 -8.28 9.80
N GLU A 149 7.70 -9.50 9.32
CA GLU A 149 6.58 -9.80 8.43
C GLU A 149 5.24 -9.60 9.16
N ASP A 150 5.10 -10.03 10.41
CA ASP A 150 3.91 -9.81 11.23
C ASP A 150 3.61 -8.33 11.41
N LEU A 151 4.64 -7.50 11.63
CA LEU A 151 4.48 -6.05 11.71
C LEU A 151 4.09 -5.47 10.35
N SER A 152 4.69 -5.95 9.26
CA SER A 152 4.31 -5.56 7.90
C SER A 152 2.88 -5.96 7.55
N LEU A 153 2.39 -7.12 8.02
CA LEU A 153 1.03 -7.61 7.80
C LEU A 153 0.02 -6.87 8.68
N LYS A 154 0.38 -6.56 9.94
CA LYS A 154 -0.46 -5.73 10.83
C LYS A 154 -0.65 -4.31 10.29
N ILE A 155 0.40 -3.72 9.73
CA ILE A 155 0.34 -2.36 9.17
C ILE A 155 -0.27 -2.37 7.77
N GLY A 156 0.13 -3.31 6.92
CA GLY A 156 -0.35 -3.44 5.54
C GLY A 156 -1.79 -3.95 5.41
N GLY A 157 -2.39 -4.40 6.52
CA GLY A 157 -3.57 -5.25 6.50
C GLY A 157 -3.21 -6.64 5.94
N SER A 158 -4.05 -7.64 6.22
CA SER A 158 -4.18 -8.74 5.26
C SER A 158 -4.53 -8.05 3.93
N VAL A 159 -3.62 -8.09 2.95
CA VAL A 159 -4.00 -7.79 1.57
C VAL A 159 -5.20 -8.70 1.31
N GLN A 160 -6.41 -8.15 1.29
CA GLN A 160 -7.61 -8.90 0.94
C GLN A 160 -7.54 -9.15 -0.57
N THR A 161 -6.62 -10.02 -0.98
CA THR A 161 -6.55 -10.53 -2.35
C THR A 161 -7.39 -11.79 -2.54
N GLU A 162 -8.07 -12.26 -1.51
CA GLU A 162 -9.10 -13.27 -1.63
C GLU A 162 -10.21 -12.89 -0.65
N GLN A 163 -11.25 -12.22 -1.16
CA GLN A 163 -12.57 -12.49 -0.60
C GLN A 163 -12.73 -14.01 -0.74
N GLN A 164 -12.71 -14.72 0.38
CA GLN A 164 -13.31 -16.03 0.42
C GLN A 164 -14.77 -15.77 0.08
N ASP A 165 -15.14 -15.98 -1.18
CA ASP A 165 -16.53 -16.03 -1.55
C ASP A 165 -17.11 -17.21 -0.76
N GLU A 166 -17.80 -16.91 0.34
CA GLU A 166 -18.70 -17.83 1.00
C GLU A 166 -20.03 -17.78 0.24
N TRP A 167 -20.25 -18.83 -0.55
CA TRP A 167 -21.51 -19.20 -1.18
C TRP A 167 -21.71 -20.70 -1.00
#